data_AF-A0A7L4Z9U8-F1
#
_entry.id   AF-A0A7L4Z9U8-F1
#
_cell.length_a   1.000
_cell.length_b   1.000
_cell.length_c   1.000
_cell.angle_alpha   90.00
_cell.angle_beta   90.00
_cell.angle_gamma   90.00
#
_symmetry.space_group_name_H-M   'P 1'
#
loop_
_entity.id
_entity.type
_entity.pdbx_description
1 polymer ?
#
loop_
_entity_poly.entity_id
_entity_poly.type
_entity_poly.pdbx_seq_one_letter_code
_entity_poly.pdbx_strand_id
1 'polypeptide(L)'
;MTSTFVAEAGDVCWLRADVALAAAARHQGAQLARGVHLSAEHTARLELCVTEMATNLLKHAHDGALALRVVRARGRAAVECLSLDSGPGIEDVPRALRDGTSATGTLGIGLGAIGRLADESGVHSLRGRGTVLYARFWAGAADGAAPDPVATGGLTRPISGEQVCGDSWAVRAVTGHGCGALSLMMCDGLGHGPLAARAADRAREAFRDSRHMDPAAVLGDVHRGLRGTRGAAVAIALVDLGAERVRLSGAGNISALVATESTRSGLLSLPGIVGVQLPRPRTFEAAFPPGSALVMHSDGLSDRWKPADFPGLFAQDPSLVAAQILNQAAVRRDDAGIVVAVRGQRP
;
A
#
# COMPACT_ATOMS: atom_id res chain seq x y z
N MET A 1 14.76 -9.92 22.11
CA MET A 1 14.53 -8.96 21.00
C MET A 1 13.06 -9.05 20.63
N THR A 2 12.34 -7.94 20.70
CA THR A 2 10.89 -7.86 20.46
C THR A 2 10.66 -7.19 19.13
N SER A 3 10.11 -7.90 18.14
CA SER A 3 9.63 -7.29 16.91
C SER A 3 8.31 -6.57 17.21
N THR A 4 8.27 -5.26 17.00
CA THR A 4 7.04 -4.47 17.16
C THR A 4 6.33 -4.42 15.81
N PHE A 5 5.06 -4.76 15.79
CA PHE A 5 4.23 -4.70 14.59
C PHE A 5 4.08 -3.25 14.10
N VAL A 6 4.22 -3.03 12.78
CA VAL A 6 4.13 -1.69 12.18
C VAL A 6 2.87 -1.56 11.33
N ALA A 7 2.73 -2.41 10.30
CA ALA A 7 1.60 -2.38 9.37
C ALA A 7 1.46 -3.73 8.65
N GLU A 8 0.27 -4.07 8.17
CA GLU A 8 0.06 -5.26 7.32
C GLU A 8 -1.13 -5.09 6.38
N ALA A 9 -1.21 -5.98 5.38
CA ALA A 9 -2.38 -6.12 4.54
C ALA A 9 -3.60 -6.50 5.39
N GLY A 10 -4.62 -5.66 5.36
CA GLY A 10 -5.96 -5.96 5.86
C GLY A 10 -6.96 -6.06 4.70
N ASP A 11 -8.21 -6.37 5.04
CA ASP A 11 -9.29 -6.42 4.06
C ASP A 11 -9.50 -5.06 3.40
N VAL A 12 -9.64 -5.06 2.08
CA VAL A 12 -9.88 -3.86 1.27
C VAL A 12 -11.21 -4.03 0.55
N CYS A 13 -12.17 -3.17 0.90
CA CYS A 13 -13.44 -3.10 0.19
C CYS A 13 -13.26 -2.28 -1.09
N TRP A 14 -13.20 -2.96 -2.23
CA TRP A 14 -13.15 -2.34 -3.54
C TRP A 14 -14.57 -2.10 -4.08
N LEU A 15 -14.89 -0.85 -4.38
CA LEU A 15 -16.15 -0.41 -4.95
C LEU A 15 -15.89 0.24 -6.31
N ARG A 16 -16.41 -0.36 -7.37
CA ARG A 16 -16.22 0.15 -8.73
C ARG A 16 -17.11 1.37 -8.97
N ALA A 17 -16.67 2.26 -9.85
CA ALA A 17 -17.45 3.43 -10.23
C ALA A 17 -18.75 3.02 -10.93
N ASP A 18 -19.86 3.20 -10.22
CA ASP A 18 -21.22 3.04 -10.72
C ASP A 18 -22.17 4.08 -10.08
N VAL A 19 -23.41 4.14 -10.54
CA VAL A 19 -24.42 5.10 -10.04
C VAL A 19 -24.73 4.97 -8.55
N ALA A 20 -24.46 3.81 -7.94
CA ALA A 20 -24.70 3.54 -6.53
C ALA A 20 -23.44 3.75 -5.66
N LEU A 21 -22.28 4.06 -6.26
CA LEU A 21 -20.98 4.13 -5.59
C LEU A 21 -21.02 4.99 -4.33
N ALA A 22 -21.62 6.19 -4.39
CA ALA A 22 -21.67 7.08 -3.24
C ALA A 22 -22.44 6.48 -2.05
N ALA A 23 -23.57 5.80 -2.32
CA ALA A 23 -24.36 5.15 -1.27
C ALA A 23 -23.64 3.92 -0.71
N ALA A 24 -23.05 3.09 -1.57
CA ALA A 24 -22.27 1.92 -1.17
C ALA A 24 -21.04 2.33 -0.33
N ALA A 25 -20.32 3.37 -0.75
CA ALA A 25 -19.13 3.87 -0.07
C ALA A 25 -19.46 4.47 1.31
N ARG A 26 -20.57 5.23 1.43
CA ARG A 26 -21.05 5.67 2.76
C ARG A 26 -21.37 4.50 3.67
N HIS A 27 -22.12 3.51 3.15
CA HIS A 27 -22.49 2.35 3.95
C HIS A 27 -21.26 1.58 4.46
N GLN A 28 -20.32 1.29 3.57
CA GLN A 28 -19.08 0.59 3.90
C GLN A 28 -18.18 1.43 4.80
N GLY A 29 -18.01 2.72 4.52
CA GLY A 29 -17.27 3.65 5.37
C GLY A 29 -17.82 3.69 6.80
N ALA A 30 -19.14 3.77 6.97
CA ALA A 30 -19.80 3.74 8.27
C ALA A 30 -19.62 2.39 9.00
N GLN A 31 -19.61 1.27 8.28
CA GLN A 31 -19.30 -0.04 8.87
C GLN A 31 -17.86 -0.09 9.40
N LEU A 32 -16.88 0.33 8.60
CA LEU A 32 -15.47 0.37 9.00
C LEU A 32 -15.25 1.34 10.17
N ALA A 33 -15.88 2.51 10.14
CA ALA A 33 -15.84 3.52 11.20
C ALA A 33 -16.31 2.96 12.55
N ARG A 34 -17.41 2.19 12.56
CA ARG A 34 -17.87 1.47 13.76
C ARG A 34 -16.86 0.43 14.22
N GLY A 35 -16.26 -0.31 13.29
CA GLY A 35 -15.27 -1.36 13.59
C GLY A 35 -13.98 -0.85 14.24
N VAL A 36 -13.67 0.44 14.11
CA VAL A 36 -12.51 1.08 14.76
C VAL A 36 -12.89 2.15 15.78
N HIS A 37 -14.18 2.28 16.12
CA HIS A 37 -14.70 3.23 17.10
C HIS A 37 -14.42 4.71 16.78
N LEU A 38 -14.59 5.12 15.52
CA LEU A 38 -14.61 6.55 15.16
C LEU A 38 -15.74 7.27 15.91
N SER A 39 -15.51 8.54 16.28
CA SER A 39 -16.57 9.38 16.85
C SER A 39 -17.68 9.65 15.82
N ALA A 40 -18.87 10.03 16.28
CA ALA A 40 -19.98 10.39 15.40
C ALA A 40 -19.60 11.53 14.44
N GLU A 41 -18.84 12.51 14.93
CA GLU A 41 -18.33 13.63 14.12
C GLU A 41 -17.35 13.15 13.03
N HIS A 42 -16.36 12.32 13.36
CA HIS A 42 -15.43 11.77 12.37
C HIS A 42 -16.15 10.88 11.35
N THR A 43 -17.16 10.13 11.80
CA THR A 43 -17.98 9.28 10.91
C THR A 43 -18.74 10.13 9.89
N ALA A 44 -19.34 11.24 10.31
CA ALA A 44 -20.01 12.17 9.40
C ALA A 44 -19.03 12.81 8.39
N ARG A 45 -17.83 13.21 8.85
CA ARG A 45 -16.78 13.73 7.96
C ARG A 45 -16.32 12.70 6.93
N LEU A 46 -16.14 11.44 7.35
CA LEU A 46 -15.83 10.32 6.48
C LEU A 46 -16.91 10.09 5.42
N GLU A 47 -18.18 10.06 5.81
CA GLU A 47 -19.31 9.85 4.88
C GLU A 47 -19.42 10.95 3.81
N LEU A 48 -19.16 12.21 4.19
CA LEU A 48 -19.06 13.33 3.25
C LEU A 48 -17.86 13.14 2.31
N CYS A 49 -16.68 12.80 2.84
CA CYS A 49 -15.47 12.59 2.06
C CYS A 49 -15.64 11.50 1.00
N VAL A 50 -16.17 10.33 1.36
CA VAL A 50 -16.38 9.25 0.38
C VAL A 50 -17.46 9.59 -0.64
N THR A 51 -18.43 10.43 -0.27
CA THR A 51 -19.44 10.95 -1.22
C THR A 51 -18.82 11.89 -2.24
N GLU A 52 -17.93 12.79 -1.81
CA GLU A 52 -17.19 13.67 -2.71
C GLU A 52 -16.23 12.89 -3.61
N MET A 53 -15.49 11.91 -3.06
CA MET A 53 -14.64 11.02 -3.87
C MET A 53 -15.44 10.27 -4.93
N ALA A 54 -16.57 9.65 -4.55
CA ALA A 54 -17.46 8.95 -5.48
C ALA A 54 -18.00 9.88 -6.56
N THR A 55 -18.39 11.10 -6.18
CA THR A 55 -18.90 12.11 -7.10
C THR A 55 -17.83 12.56 -8.10
N ASN A 56 -16.59 12.73 -7.65
CA ASN A 56 -15.47 13.09 -8.52
C ASN A 56 -15.18 11.97 -9.52
N LEU A 57 -15.19 10.70 -9.08
CA LEU A 57 -15.05 9.55 -9.96
C LEU A 57 -16.14 9.55 -11.05
N LEU A 58 -17.40 9.70 -10.68
CA LEU A 58 -18.51 9.66 -11.64
C LEU A 58 -18.51 10.82 -12.65
N LYS A 59 -17.96 11.98 -12.27
CA LYS A 59 -17.92 13.16 -13.15
C LYS A 59 -16.70 13.21 -14.06
N HIS A 60 -15.57 12.70 -13.61
CA HIS A 60 -14.28 12.98 -14.24
C HIS A 60 -13.50 11.73 -14.66
N ALA A 61 -13.76 10.57 -14.07
CA ALA A 61 -13.07 9.35 -14.42
C ALA A 61 -13.62 8.75 -15.72
N HIS A 62 -12.75 8.12 -16.52
CA HIS A 62 -13.19 7.18 -17.55
C HIS A 62 -13.56 5.82 -16.93
N ASP A 63 -12.72 5.39 -16.00
CA ASP A 63 -12.96 4.25 -15.13
C ASP A 63 -12.29 4.54 -13.77
N GLY A 64 -12.80 3.93 -12.71
CA GLY A 64 -12.23 4.11 -11.39
C GLY A 64 -12.87 3.25 -10.31
N ALA A 65 -12.29 3.33 -9.11
CA ALA A 65 -12.77 2.62 -7.95
C ALA A 65 -12.43 3.37 -6.65
N LEU A 66 -13.24 3.13 -5.63
CA LEU A 66 -12.89 3.40 -4.25
C LEU A 66 -12.35 2.12 -3.61
N ALA A 67 -11.28 2.26 -2.82
CA ALA A 67 -10.80 1.25 -1.91
C ALA A 67 -10.92 1.78 -0.48
N LEU A 68 -11.76 1.14 0.33
CA LEU A 68 -11.97 1.48 1.74
C LEU A 68 -11.40 0.38 2.62
N ARG A 69 -10.64 0.76 3.64
CA ARG A 69 -10.00 -0.22 4.55
C ARG A 69 -9.73 0.36 5.93
N VAL A 70 -9.39 -0.53 6.86
CA VAL A 70 -8.77 -0.14 8.13
C VAL A 70 -7.26 -0.23 8.01
N VAL A 71 -6.57 0.86 8.31
CA VAL A 71 -5.12 0.87 8.53
C VAL A 71 -4.83 0.98 10.02
N ARG A 72 -3.74 0.35 10.47
CA ARG A 72 -3.28 0.44 11.85
C ARG A 72 -1.83 0.91 11.86
N ALA A 73 -1.54 1.89 12.68
CA ALA A 73 -0.19 2.38 12.91
C ALA A 73 -0.05 2.82 14.36
N ARG A 74 1.08 2.47 14.99
CA ARG A 74 1.44 2.91 16.36
C ARG A 74 0.32 2.68 17.40
N GLY A 75 -0.41 1.56 17.30
CA GLY A 75 -1.49 1.22 18.22
C GLY A 75 -2.82 1.94 17.99
N ARG A 76 -2.89 2.84 17.00
CA ARG A 76 -4.12 3.49 16.54
C ARG A 76 -4.64 2.83 15.27
N ALA A 77 -5.92 3.00 15.01
CA ALA A 77 -6.58 2.57 13.79
C ALA A 77 -7.15 3.78 13.06
N ALA A 78 -7.17 3.74 11.72
CA ALA A 78 -7.83 4.72 10.88
C ALA A 78 -8.69 4.02 9.84
N VAL A 79 -9.77 4.67 9.41
CA VAL A 79 -10.40 4.34 8.14
C VAL A 79 -9.66 5.09 7.06
N GLU A 80 -9.07 4.35 6.11
CA GLU A 80 -8.44 4.92 4.92
C GLU A 80 -9.34 4.73 3.71
N CYS A 81 -9.49 5.81 2.95
CA CYS A 81 -10.23 5.86 1.71
C CYS A 81 -9.27 6.20 0.58
N LEU A 82 -9.24 5.38 -0.45
CA LEU A 82 -8.46 5.60 -1.66
C LEU A 82 -9.43 5.74 -2.84
N SER A 83 -9.24 6.76 -3.66
CA SER A 83 -9.91 6.94 -4.94
C SER A 83 -8.88 6.80 -6.05
N LEU A 84 -9.12 5.89 -6.99
CA LEU A 84 -8.20 5.60 -8.10
C LEU A 84 -8.97 5.69 -9.42
N ASP A 85 -8.49 6.48 -10.37
CA ASP A 85 -9.11 6.61 -11.69
C ASP A 85 -8.13 6.60 -12.87
N SER A 86 -8.67 6.44 -14.07
CA SER A 86 -7.99 6.52 -15.38
C SER A 86 -8.48 7.69 -16.24
N GLY A 87 -8.96 8.76 -15.60
CA GLY A 87 -9.44 9.97 -16.25
C GLY A 87 -8.34 10.85 -16.87
N PRO A 88 -8.66 12.08 -17.29
CA PRO A 88 -7.70 12.99 -17.92
C PRO A 88 -6.62 13.51 -16.96
N GLY A 89 -6.78 13.28 -15.65
CA GLY A 89 -5.92 13.86 -14.61
C GLY A 89 -6.19 15.34 -14.36
N ILE A 90 -5.46 15.91 -13.41
CA ILE A 90 -5.59 17.30 -12.95
C ILE A 90 -4.35 18.07 -13.42
N GLU A 91 -4.56 19.16 -14.16
CA GLU A 91 -3.48 19.98 -14.73
C GLU A 91 -2.69 20.76 -13.68
N ASP A 92 -3.39 21.41 -12.74
CA ASP A 92 -2.79 22.17 -11.64
C ASP A 92 -3.41 21.69 -10.32
N VAL A 93 -2.77 20.67 -9.73
CA VAL A 93 -3.21 20.08 -8.45
C VAL A 93 -3.22 21.11 -7.32
N PRO A 94 -2.16 21.92 -7.09
CA PRO A 94 -2.20 22.97 -6.08
C PRO A 94 -3.36 23.96 -6.25
N ARG A 95 -3.72 24.30 -7.49
CA ARG A 95 -4.90 25.13 -7.77
C ARG A 95 -6.21 24.38 -7.51
N ALA A 96 -6.32 23.12 -7.90
CA ALA A 96 -7.53 22.33 -7.67
C ALA A 96 -7.82 22.08 -6.17
N LEU A 97 -6.78 22.10 -5.33
CA LEU A 97 -6.90 22.05 -3.87
C LEU A 97 -7.32 23.39 -3.25
N ARG A 98 -7.12 24.52 -3.95
CA ARG A 98 -7.61 25.84 -3.54
C ARG A 98 -9.08 25.95 -3.95
N ASP A 99 -9.96 26.20 -2.97
CA ASP A 99 -11.40 26.29 -3.18
C ASP A 99 -11.78 27.23 -4.34
N GLY A 100 -12.86 26.89 -5.05
CA GLY A 100 -13.54 27.79 -5.98
C GLY A 100 -13.05 27.74 -7.43
N THR A 101 -12.24 26.75 -7.83
CA THR A 101 -11.80 26.60 -9.23
C THR A 101 -12.07 25.20 -9.81
N SER A 102 -13.35 24.84 -10.00
CA SER A 102 -13.71 23.75 -10.90
C SER A 102 -14.09 24.29 -12.28
N ALA A 103 -13.49 23.73 -13.34
CA ALA A 103 -13.78 24.06 -14.74
C ALA A 103 -15.14 23.56 -15.24
N THR A 104 -15.89 22.77 -14.44
CA THR A 104 -17.17 22.17 -14.85
C THR A 104 -18.17 22.11 -13.68
N GLY A 105 -19.09 23.07 -13.65
CA GLY A 105 -20.49 22.88 -13.25
C GLY A 105 -20.85 22.43 -11.83
N THR A 106 -19.91 22.26 -10.91
CA THR A 106 -20.21 22.08 -9.48
C THR A 106 -19.51 23.13 -8.63
N LEU A 107 -19.89 23.26 -7.36
CA LEU A 107 -19.50 24.38 -6.49
C LEU A 107 -17.98 24.56 -6.25
N GLY A 108 -17.08 23.85 -6.94
CA GLY A 108 -15.63 24.08 -6.86
C GLY A 108 -15.01 23.71 -5.51
N ILE A 109 -15.69 22.87 -4.72
CA ILE A 109 -15.36 22.57 -3.33
C ILE A 109 -14.76 21.15 -3.16
N GLY A 110 -14.92 20.23 -4.13
CA GLY A 110 -14.75 18.79 -3.91
C GLY A 110 -13.37 18.34 -3.39
N LEU A 111 -12.27 18.71 -4.05
CA LEU A 111 -10.90 18.30 -3.65
C LEU A 111 -10.43 19.03 -2.38
N GLY A 112 -10.67 20.34 -2.28
CA GLY A 112 -10.36 21.12 -1.08
C GLY A 112 -11.15 20.67 0.15
N ALA A 113 -12.42 20.27 -0.02
CA ALA A 113 -13.25 19.74 1.05
C ALA A 113 -12.71 18.42 1.60
N ILE A 114 -12.25 17.49 0.73
CA ILE A 114 -11.65 16.24 1.19
C ILE A 114 -10.46 16.53 2.13
N GLY A 115 -9.61 17.49 1.77
CA GLY A 115 -8.47 17.90 2.60
C GLY A 115 -8.86 18.55 3.94
N ARG A 116 -10.04 19.19 4.04
CA ARG A 116 -10.56 19.76 5.29
C ARG A 116 -11.29 18.74 6.17
N LEU A 117 -11.89 17.73 5.55
CA LEU A 117 -12.66 16.71 6.25
C LEU A 117 -11.74 15.66 6.90
N ALA A 118 -10.70 15.24 6.17
CA ALA A 118 -9.78 14.19 6.57
C ALA A 118 -8.71 14.69 7.55
N ASP A 119 -8.19 13.80 8.39
CA ASP A 119 -7.08 14.11 9.29
C ASP A 119 -5.75 14.10 8.52
N GLU A 120 -5.64 13.22 7.52
CA GLU A 120 -4.56 13.18 6.54
C GLU A 120 -5.15 12.98 5.15
N SER A 121 -4.58 13.62 4.14
CA SER A 121 -4.95 13.39 2.75
C SER A 121 -3.79 13.70 1.81
N GLY A 122 -3.91 13.22 0.57
CA GLY A 122 -2.97 13.56 -0.48
C GLY A 122 -3.50 13.12 -1.84
N VAL A 123 -2.97 13.74 -2.88
CA VAL A 123 -3.39 13.53 -4.26
C VAL A 123 -2.18 13.48 -5.16
N HIS A 124 -2.15 12.50 -6.05
CA HIS A 124 -1.19 12.39 -7.14
C HIS A 124 -1.95 12.25 -8.44
N SER A 125 -1.65 13.09 -9.42
CA SER A 125 -2.31 13.03 -10.71
C SER A 125 -1.31 13.07 -11.85
N LEU A 126 -1.59 12.27 -12.85
CA LEU A 126 -0.82 12.19 -14.08
C LEU A 126 -1.71 12.59 -15.25
N ARG A 127 -1.24 13.56 -16.04
CA ARG A 127 -1.98 14.03 -17.22
C ARG A 127 -2.24 12.86 -18.17
N GLY A 128 -3.52 12.68 -18.54
CA GLY A 128 -4.00 11.61 -19.42
C GLY A 128 -3.94 10.19 -18.83
N ARG A 129 -3.59 10.06 -17.54
CA ARG A 129 -3.38 8.77 -16.87
C ARG A 129 -4.13 8.68 -15.53
N GLY A 130 -4.99 9.67 -15.25
CA GLY A 130 -5.88 9.69 -14.10
C GLY A 130 -5.31 10.31 -12.83
N THR A 131 -6.08 10.17 -11.77
CA THR A 131 -5.79 10.70 -10.44
C THR A 131 -5.92 9.60 -9.39
N VAL A 132 -5.03 9.65 -8.39
CA VAL A 132 -5.21 8.90 -7.15
C VAL A 132 -5.26 9.87 -5.99
N LEU A 133 -6.22 9.67 -5.10
CA LEU A 133 -6.40 10.45 -3.89
C LEU A 133 -6.52 9.50 -2.70
N TYR A 134 -5.92 9.86 -1.57
CA TYR A 134 -6.16 9.18 -0.31
C TYR A 134 -6.66 10.15 0.77
N ALA A 135 -7.41 9.62 1.73
CA ALA A 135 -7.85 10.29 2.94
C ALA A 135 -7.87 9.32 4.11
N ARG A 136 -7.43 9.75 5.30
CA ARG A 136 -7.49 8.96 6.55
C ARG A 136 -8.27 9.69 7.65
N PHE A 137 -8.98 8.89 8.42
CA PHE A 137 -9.76 9.32 9.58
C PHE A 137 -9.37 8.46 10.78
N TRP A 138 -8.63 9.03 11.72
CA TRP A 138 -8.05 8.30 12.84
C TRP A 138 -9.02 8.15 14.02
N ALA A 139 -9.03 6.97 14.64
CA ALA A 139 -9.64 6.77 15.94
C ALA A 139 -8.68 7.30 17.03
N GLY A 140 -9.20 8.17 17.90
CA GLY A 140 -8.46 8.74 19.03
C GLY A 140 -7.56 9.92 18.66
N ALA A 141 -7.04 10.60 19.69
CA ALA A 141 -6.21 11.79 19.53
C ALA A 141 -4.88 11.49 18.85
N ALA A 142 -4.33 12.48 18.15
CA ALA A 142 -2.98 12.37 17.59
C ALA A 142 -1.96 12.31 18.72
N ASP A 143 -1.22 11.21 18.78
CA ASP A 143 0.00 11.17 19.58
C ASP A 143 1.02 12.03 18.83
N GLY A 144 1.38 13.20 19.36
CA GLY A 144 2.29 14.19 18.74
C GLY A 144 3.74 13.71 18.53
N ALA A 145 3.94 12.42 18.28
CA ALA A 145 5.20 11.80 17.95
C ALA A 145 5.70 12.26 16.58
N ALA A 146 7.01 12.44 16.48
CA ALA A 146 7.66 12.79 15.23
C ALA A 146 7.36 11.75 14.12
N PRO A 147 7.35 12.16 12.84
CA PRO A 147 7.25 11.23 11.72
C PRO A 147 8.37 10.19 11.75
N ASP A 148 8.05 8.94 11.39
CA ASP A 148 9.08 7.92 11.25
C ASP A 148 10.01 8.30 10.07
N PRO A 149 11.34 8.09 10.19
CA PRO A 149 12.27 8.37 9.10
C PRO A 149 11.96 7.58 7.82
N VAL A 150 11.27 6.45 7.97
CA VAL A 150 10.72 5.65 6.89
C VAL A 150 9.26 5.38 7.16
N ALA A 151 8.40 5.85 6.25
CA ALA A 151 6.98 5.56 6.27
C ALA A 151 6.70 4.34 5.37
N THR A 152 5.74 3.50 5.75
CA THR A 152 5.37 2.30 4.99
C THR A 152 3.89 2.25 4.70
N GLY A 153 3.53 1.69 3.56
CA GLY A 153 2.15 1.46 3.15
C GLY A 153 2.10 0.39 2.07
N GLY A 154 0.94 -0.17 1.83
CA GLY A 154 0.76 -1.15 0.77
C GLY A 154 -0.69 -1.20 0.35
N LEU A 155 -1.02 -1.99 -0.65
CA LEU A 155 -2.39 -2.16 -1.14
C LEU A 155 -2.52 -3.53 -1.80
N THR A 156 -3.66 -4.17 -1.63
CA THR A 156 -4.00 -5.44 -2.28
C THR A 156 -5.33 -5.30 -3.00
N ARG A 157 -5.49 -5.99 -4.12
CA ARG A 157 -6.71 -6.03 -4.92
C ARG A 157 -6.93 -7.46 -5.44
N PRO A 158 -8.07 -8.08 -5.12
CA PRO A 158 -8.35 -9.42 -5.62
C PRO A 158 -8.55 -9.42 -7.14
N ILE A 159 -8.25 -10.56 -7.77
CA ILE A 159 -8.61 -10.83 -9.16
C ILE A 159 -10.11 -10.67 -9.36
N SER A 160 -10.53 -10.20 -10.55
CA SER A 160 -11.94 -10.00 -10.87
C SER A 160 -12.76 -11.28 -10.68
N GLY A 161 -13.77 -11.21 -9.82
CA GLY A 161 -14.67 -12.33 -9.49
C GLY A 161 -14.41 -12.93 -8.09
N GLU A 162 -13.27 -12.65 -7.48
CA GLU A 162 -12.94 -13.07 -6.12
C GLU A 162 -13.22 -11.96 -5.10
N GLN A 163 -13.54 -12.35 -3.86
CA GLN A 163 -13.73 -11.43 -2.74
C GLN A 163 -12.48 -11.32 -1.85
N VAL A 164 -11.55 -12.27 -1.98
CA VAL A 164 -10.34 -12.37 -1.17
C VAL A 164 -9.12 -12.41 -2.07
N CYS A 165 -8.09 -11.67 -1.68
CA CYS A 165 -6.84 -11.54 -2.42
C CYS A 165 -5.87 -12.65 -2.04
N GLY A 166 -5.27 -13.32 -3.02
CA GLY A 166 -4.15 -14.25 -2.83
C GLY A 166 -2.84 -13.57 -2.41
N ASP A 167 -2.74 -12.26 -2.64
CA ASP A 167 -1.57 -11.46 -2.25
C ASP A 167 -1.68 -10.87 -0.84
N SER A 168 -0.54 -10.78 -0.15
CA SER A 168 -0.44 -10.18 1.19
C SER A 168 0.93 -9.53 1.43
N TRP A 169 0.98 -8.63 2.40
CA TRP A 169 2.20 -7.95 2.82
C TRP A 169 2.20 -7.66 4.31
N ALA A 170 3.38 -7.46 4.89
CA ALA A 170 3.54 -7.09 6.29
C ALA A 170 4.83 -6.34 6.56
N VAL A 171 4.81 -5.51 7.60
CA VAL A 171 5.92 -4.68 8.05
C VAL A 171 6.05 -4.81 9.56
N ARG A 172 7.28 -5.01 10.02
CA ARG A 172 7.63 -5.04 11.44
C ARG A 172 8.89 -4.24 11.70
N ALA A 173 8.91 -3.56 12.84
CA ALA A 173 10.10 -2.91 13.36
C ALA A 173 11.04 -3.96 13.96
N VAL A 174 12.33 -3.78 13.70
CA VAL A 174 13.37 -4.67 14.19
C VAL A 174 14.22 -3.92 15.22
N THR A 175 14.08 -4.31 16.49
CA THR A 175 14.88 -3.75 17.59
C THR A 175 16.25 -4.43 17.63
N GLY A 176 17.35 -3.67 17.61
CA GLY A 176 18.71 -4.19 17.79
C GLY A 176 19.78 -3.59 16.89
N HIS A 177 19.40 -3.01 15.74
CA HIS A 177 20.24 -2.03 15.03
C HIS A 177 19.92 -0.65 15.61
N GLY A 178 20.93 0.13 16.01
CA GLY A 178 20.74 1.56 16.26
C GLY A 178 20.02 2.21 15.08
N CYS A 179 19.26 3.28 15.35
CA CYS A 179 18.39 3.98 14.38
C CYS A 179 17.53 3.05 13.50
N GLY A 180 16.57 2.33 14.12
CA GLY A 180 15.33 1.83 13.49
C GLY A 180 15.46 1.07 12.17
N ALA A 181 15.54 -0.26 12.23
CA ALA A 181 15.42 -1.10 11.03
C ALA A 181 13.97 -1.58 10.82
N LEU A 182 13.55 -1.70 9.56
CA LEU A 182 12.23 -2.22 9.17
C LEU A 182 12.39 -3.48 8.34
N SER A 183 11.65 -4.53 8.70
CA SER A 183 11.55 -5.73 7.88
C SER A 183 10.19 -5.74 7.19
N LEU A 184 10.20 -5.95 5.87
CA LEU A 184 9.03 -6.01 5.00
C LEU A 184 8.92 -7.39 4.39
N MET A 185 7.68 -7.85 4.20
CA MET A 185 7.34 -9.04 3.43
C MET A 185 6.34 -8.67 2.34
N MET A 186 6.54 -9.21 1.15
CA MET A 186 5.53 -9.33 0.10
C MET A 186 5.35 -10.82 -0.23
N CYS A 187 4.10 -11.24 -0.38
CA CYS A 187 3.70 -12.63 -0.56
C CYS A 187 2.60 -12.73 -1.61
N ASP A 188 2.72 -13.70 -2.50
CA ASP A 188 1.76 -14.08 -3.53
C ASP A 188 1.48 -15.59 -3.36
N GLY A 189 0.30 -15.91 -2.84
CA GLY A 189 -0.12 -17.28 -2.58
C GLY A 189 -0.47 -18.00 -3.89
N LEU A 190 -0.02 -19.26 -4.06
CA LEU A 190 -0.20 -19.95 -5.34
C LEU A 190 -1.69 -20.10 -5.75
N GLY A 191 -2.02 -19.53 -6.90
CA GLY A 191 -3.37 -19.51 -7.48
C GLY A 191 -4.12 -18.22 -7.09
N HIS A 192 -5.44 -18.29 -7.00
CA HIS A 192 -6.27 -17.18 -6.53
C HIS A 192 -7.35 -17.66 -5.57
N GLY A 193 -8.04 -16.70 -4.95
CA GLY A 193 -9.18 -16.96 -4.07
C GLY A 193 -8.79 -17.54 -2.71
N PRO A 194 -9.71 -18.21 -2.00
CA PRO A 194 -9.55 -18.51 -0.56
C PRO A 194 -8.33 -19.38 -0.20
N LEU A 195 -7.89 -20.27 -1.10
CA LEU A 195 -6.75 -21.15 -0.82
C LEU A 195 -5.40 -20.43 -1.00
N ALA A 196 -5.31 -19.48 -1.94
CA ALA A 196 -4.17 -18.60 -2.08
C ALA A 196 -4.09 -17.63 -0.88
N ALA A 197 -5.23 -16.99 -0.55
CA ALA A 197 -5.35 -16.10 0.61
C ALA A 197 -4.91 -16.80 1.91
N ARG A 198 -5.33 -18.05 2.13
CA ARG A 198 -4.90 -18.84 3.30
C ARG A 198 -3.39 -19.07 3.36
N ALA A 199 -2.73 -19.31 2.21
CA ALA A 199 -1.28 -19.45 2.16
C ALA A 199 -0.59 -18.13 2.50
N ALA A 200 -1.11 -17.02 2.00
CA ALA A 200 -0.60 -15.68 2.25
C ALA A 200 -0.79 -15.22 3.71
N ASP A 201 -1.94 -15.51 4.32
CA ASP A 201 -2.21 -15.29 5.74
C ASP A 201 -1.23 -16.07 6.62
N ARG A 202 -0.99 -17.35 6.28
CA ARG A 202 -0.03 -18.19 7.00
C ARG A 202 1.40 -17.67 6.87
N ALA A 203 1.76 -17.10 5.71
CA ALA A 203 3.02 -16.41 5.51
C ALA A 203 3.17 -15.20 6.43
N ARG A 204 2.12 -14.38 6.51
CA ARG A 204 2.06 -13.18 7.34
C ARG A 204 2.22 -13.52 8.83
N GLU A 205 1.54 -14.55 9.31
CA GLU A 205 1.69 -15.06 10.68
C GLU A 205 3.14 -15.51 10.95
N ALA A 206 3.70 -16.37 10.10
CA ALA A 206 5.05 -16.88 10.27
C ALA A 206 6.11 -15.76 10.23
N PHE A 207 5.90 -14.77 9.36
CA PHE A 207 6.73 -13.56 9.30
C PHE A 207 6.61 -12.73 10.58
N ARG A 208 5.40 -12.54 11.11
CA ARG A 208 5.17 -11.79 12.35
C ARG A 208 5.85 -12.47 13.55
N ASP A 209 5.78 -13.79 13.62
CA ASP A 209 6.27 -14.59 14.74
C ASP A 209 7.77 -14.85 14.69
N SER A 210 8.40 -14.74 13.50
CA SER A 210 9.83 -14.95 13.34
C SER A 210 10.65 -14.04 14.27
N ARG A 211 11.70 -14.57 14.90
CA ARG A 211 12.63 -13.79 15.73
C ARG A 211 13.94 -13.47 15.01
N HIS A 212 14.08 -13.95 13.78
CA HIS A 212 15.25 -13.66 12.96
C HIS A 212 15.18 -12.27 12.34
N MET A 213 16.35 -11.69 12.09
CA MET A 213 16.50 -10.38 11.45
C MET A 213 17.03 -10.50 10.03
N ASP A 214 17.89 -11.49 9.79
CA ASP A 214 18.42 -11.78 8.46
C ASP A 214 17.29 -12.22 7.50
N PRO A 215 17.13 -11.58 6.33
CA PRO A 215 16.06 -11.90 5.39
C PRO A 215 15.99 -13.38 4.99
N ALA A 216 17.14 -14.04 4.81
CA ALA A 216 17.20 -15.45 4.43
C ALA A 216 16.73 -16.37 5.57
N ALA A 217 17.09 -16.06 6.82
CA ALA A 217 16.60 -16.79 7.99
C ALA A 217 15.08 -16.60 8.20
N VAL A 218 14.57 -15.38 8.01
CA VAL A 218 13.12 -15.09 8.07
C VAL A 218 12.37 -15.85 6.96
N LEU A 219 12.91 -15.86 5.74
CA LEU A 219 12.34 -16.63 4.64
C LEU A 219 12.30 -18.13 4.96
N GLY A 220 13.29 -18.64 5.70
CA GLY A 220 13.31 -20.01 6.23
C GLY A 220 12.20 -20.29 7.24
N ASP A 221 11.89 -19.35 8.14
CA ASP A 221 10.75 -19.45 9.07
C ASP A 221 9.42 -19.48 8.32
N VAL A 222 9.26 -18.56 7.37
CA VAL A 222 8.07 -18.48 6.52
C VAL A 222 7.91 -19.80 5.75
N HIS A 223 8.97 -20.32 5.13
CA HIS A 223 8.94 -21.63 4.45
C HIS A 223 8.44 -22.76 5.35
N ARG A 224 8.89 -22.82 6.60
CA ARG A 224 8.38 -23.81 7.56
C ARG A 224 6.92 -23.57 7.90
N GLY A 225 6.51 -22.31 8.06
CA GLY A 225 5.14 -21.91 8.35
C GLY A 225 4.13 -22.28 7.26
N LEU A 226 4.54 -22.23 5.98
CA LEU A 226 3.69 -22.55 4.83
C LEU A 226 3.61 -24.05 4.50
N ARG A 227 4.32 -24.94 5.21
CA ARG A 227 4.23 -26.38 4.91
C ARG A 227 2.78 -26.87 5.05
N GLY A 228 2.31 -27.60 4.05
CA GLY A 228 0.93 -28.08 3.99
C GLY A 228 -0.08 -27.10 3.38
N THR A 229 0.35 -25.92 2.92
CA THR A 229 -0.46 -25.03 2.06
C THR A 229 -0.12 -25.28 0.58
N ARG A 230 -0.70 -24.47 -0.33
CA ARG A 230 -0.30 -24.45 -1.75
C ARG A 230 1.11 -23.88 -1.98
N GLY A 231 1.69 -23.26 -0.96
CA GLY A 231 2.91 -22.47 -1.06
C GLY A 231 2.65 -21.06 -1.56
N ALA A 232 3.73 -20.28 -1.64
CA ALA A 232 3.71 -18.89 -2.11
C ALA A 232 5.04 -18.49 -2.77
N ALA A 233 5.00 -17.47 -3.62
CA ALA A 233 6.15 -16.64 -3.89
C ALA A 233 6.28 -15.59 -2.77
N VAL A 234 7.47 -15.44 -2.19
CA VAL A 234 7.69 -14.54 -1.04
C VAL A 234 9.03 -13.83 -1.18
N ALA A 235 9.05 -12.54 -0.89
CA ALA A 235 10.28 -11.81 -0.66
C ALA A 235 10.28 -11.12 0.71
N ILE A 236 11.42 -11.20 1.39
CA ILE A 236 11.69 -10.52 2.65
C ILE A 236 12.74 -9.45 2.39
N ALA A 237 12.42 -8.20 2.73
CA ALA A 237 13.37 -7.10 2.73
C ALA A 237 13.68 -6.65 4.17
N LEU A 238 14.91 -6.22 4.39
CA LEU A 238 15.34 -5.52 5.58
C LEU A 238 15.92 -4.17 5.16
N VAL A 239 15.24 -3.10 5.56
CA VAL A 239 15.67 -1.71 5.42
C VAL A 239 16.50 -1.37 6.66
N ASP A 240 17.80 -1.11 6.45
CA ASP A 240 18.72 -0.64 7.49
C ASP A 240 19.04 0.83 7.24
N LEU A 241 18.51 1.70 8.12
CA LEU A 241 18.68 3.14 7.99
C LEU A 241 20.07 3.63 8.42
N GLY A 242 20.72 2.91 9.34
CA GLY A 242 22.08 3.23 9.76
C GLY A 242 23.08 2.94 8.64
N ALA A 243 22.90 1.81 7.95
CA ALA A 243 23.73 1.43 6.81
C ALA A 243 23.31 2.08 5.49
N GLU A 244 22.10 2.66 5.42
CA GLU A 244 21.47 3.18 4.20
C GLU A 244 21.34 2.13 3.09
N ARG A 245 20.92 0.92 3.45
CA ARG A 245 20.83 -0.23 2.54
C ARG A 245 19.55 -1.04 2.73
N VAL A 246 19.13 -1.67 1.64
CA VAL A 246 18.13 -2.73 1.65
C VAL A 246 18.82 -4.05 1.39
N ARG A 247 18.50 -5.06 2.21
CA ARG A 247 18.87 -6.46 2.00
C ARG A 247 17.63 -7.28 1.71
N LEU A 248 17.64 -8.09 0.66
CA LEU A 248 16.48 -8.86 0.22
C LEU A 248 16.83 -10.33 0.01
N SER A 249 16.00 -11.21 0.57
CA SER A 249 15.97 -12.62 0.19
C SER A 249 14.56 -12.99 -0.25
N GLY A 250 14.43 -13.51 -1.46
CA GLY A 250 13.14 -13.89 -2.03
C GLY A 250 13.21 -15.20 -2.80
N ALA A 251 12.06 -15.87 -2.85
CA ALA A 251 11.83 -17.07 -3.63
C ALA A 251 10.53 -16.93 -4.44
N GLY A 252 10.62 -17.09 -5.75
CA GLY A 252 9.52 -16.92 -6.70
C GLY A 252 9.66 -15.66 -7.55
N ASN A 253 8.53 -15.11 -7.96
CA ASN A 253 8.34 -14.02 -8.92
C ASN A 253 8.05 -12.65 -8.27
N ILE A 254 8.18 -12.52 -6.94
CA ILE A 254 8.02 -11.21 -6.27
C ILE A 254 9.09 -10.25 -6.78
N SER A 255 8.62 -9.13 -7.33
CA SER A 255 9.46 -8.04 -7.81
C SER A 255 9.82 -7.12 -6.66
N ALA A 256 11.09 -6.73 -6.57
CA ALA A 256 11.57 -5.77 -5.59
C ALA A 256 12.55 -4.80 -6.22
N LEU A 257 12.40 -3.51 -5.95
CA LEU A 257 13.29 -2.48 -6.46
C LEU A 257 13.41 -1.32 -5.49
N VAL A 258 14.55 -0.64 -5.51
CA VAL A 258 14.72 0.68 -4.90
C VAL A 258 14.61 1.72 -6.00
N ALA A 259 13.64 2.62 -5.87
CA ALA A 259 13.42 3.76 -6.75
C ALA A 259 13.88 5.06 -6.10
N THR A 260 14.50 5.92 -6.90
CA THR A 260 14.66 7.36 -6.66
C THR A 260 13.94 8.09 -7.78
N GLU A 261 13.85 9.42 -7.75
CA GLU A 261 13.22 10.20 -8.83
C GLU A 261 13.78 9.87 -10.23
N SER A 262 15.06 9.51 -10.34
CA SER A 262 15.73 9.31 -11.64
C SER A 262 16.17 7.87 -11.92
N THR A 263 16.42 7.07 -10.88
CA THR A 263 17.02 5.73 -11.04
C THR A 263 16.19 4.66 -10.33
N ARG A 264 16.28 3.44 -10.85
CA ARG A 264 15.75 2.23 -10.20
C ARG A 264 16.83 1.15 -10.15
N SER A 265 16.93 0.46 -9.02
CA SER A 265 17.82 -0.68 -8.82
C SER A 265 16.98 -1.89 -8.40
N GLY A 266 17.01 -2.96 -9.19
CA GLY A 266 16.28 -4.20 -8.90
C GLY A 266 17.01 -5.07 -7.88
N LEU A 267 16.25 -5.71 -7.00
CA LEU A 267 16.70 -6.75 -6.08
C LEU A 267 16.12 -8.08 -6.55
N LEU A 268 16.98 -9.11 -6.61
CA LEU A 268 16.61 -10.39 -7.22
C LEU A 268 15.94 -11.34 -6.21
N SER A 269 14.87 -11.97 -6.65
CA SER A 269 14.31 -13.19 -6.04
C SER A 269 14.83 -14.40 -6.82
N LEU A 270 15.15 -15.49 -6.12
CA LEU A 270 15.56 -16.73 -6.77
C LEU A 270 14.34 -17.58 -7.14
N PRO A 271 14.40 -18.46 -8.16
CA PRO A 271 13.33 -19.41 -8.43
C PRO A 271 13.08 -20.31 -7.21
N GLY A 272 11.81 -20.54 -6.87
CA GLY A 272 11.42 -21.41 -5.75
C GLY A 272 9.98 -21.17 -5.33
N ILE A 273 9.42 -22.11 -4.55
CA ILE A 273 8.08 -22.02 -3.98
C ILE A 273 8.19 -22.21 -2.47
N VAL A 274 7.92 -21.15 -1.72
CA VAL A 274 7.95 -21.16 -0.25
C VAL A 274 6.84 -22.06 0.28
N GLY A 275 7.14 -22.90 1.26
CA GLY A 275 6.23 -23.97 1.73
C GLY A 275 6.33 -25.30 0.97
N VAL A 276 6.90 -25.31 -0.24
CA VAL A 276 7.01 -26.52 -1.09
C VAL A 276 8.48 -26.88 -1.35
N GLN A 277 9.18 -26.05 -2.11
CA GLN A 277 10.58 -26.25 -2.48
C GLN A 277 11.33 -24.92 -2.44
N LEU A 278 12.09 -24.70 -1.37
CA LEU A 278 12.94 -23.53 -1.19
C LEU A 278 14.42 -23.93 -1.38
N PRO A 279 15.07 -23.49 -2.47
CA PRO A 279 16.52 -23.59 -2.59
C PRO A 279 17.23 -22.83 -1.48
N ARG A 280 18.54 -23.05 -1.30
CA ARG A 280 19.33 -22.32 -0.31
C ARG A 280 19.15 -20.80 -0.52
N PRO A 281 18.52 -20.07 0.43
CA PRO A 281 18.25 -18.66 0.25
C PRO A 281 19.54 -17.86 0.08
N ARG A 282 19.50 -16.85 -0.76
CA ARG A 282 20.58 -15.85 -0.92
C ARG A 282 20.02 -14.48 -0.62
N THR A 283 20.89 -13.60 -0.13
CA THR A 283 20.56 -12.21 0.17
C THR A 283 21.26 -11.31 -0.83
N PHE A 284 20.49 -10.48 -1.52
CA PHE A 284 20.97 -9.43 -2.40
C PHE A 284 20.81 -8.07 -1.73
N GLU A 285 21.59 -7.09 -2.14
CA GLU A 285 21.64 -5.80 -1.45
C GLU A 285 21.64 -4.65 -2.44
N ALA A 286 21.00 -3.54 -2.06
CA ALA A 286 20.96 -2.30 -2.82
C ALA A 286 21.14 -1.09 -1.88
N ALA A 287 21.62 0.03 -2.43
CA ALA A 287 21.64 1.29 -1.71
C ALA A 287 20.22 1.80 -1.46
N PHE A 288 19.99 2.43 -0.32
CA PHE A 288 18.70 2.99 0.08
C PHE A 288 18.88 4.41 0.61
N PRO A 289 19.33 5.37 -0.23
CA PRO A 289 19.63 6.73 0.19
C PRO A 289 18.37 7.51 0.63
N PRO A 290 18.50 8.65 1.33
CA PRO A 290 17.36 9.54 1.60
C PRO A 290 16.62 9.94 0.31
N GLY A 291 15.29 10.07 0.38
CA GLY A 291 14.46 10.36 -0.81
C GLY A 291 14.28 9.17 -1.76
N SER A 292 14.60 7.95 -1.33
CA SER A 292 14.31 6.72 -2.09
C SER A 292 13.10 5.97 -1.53
N ALA A 293 12.53 5.11 -2.35
CA ALA A 293 11.45 4.21 -1.98
C ALA A 293 11.80 2.76 -2.35
N LEU A 294 11.63 1.84 -1.41
CA LEU A 294 11.62 0.41 -1.70
C LEU A 294 10.20 0.07 -2.15
N VAL A 295 10.07 -0.54 -3.32
CA VAL A 295 8.79 -1.02 -3.87
C VAL A 295 8.89 -2.52 -4.06
N MET A 296 7.97 -3.27 -3.47
CA MET A 296 7.84 -4.71 -3.64
C MET A 296 6.42 -5.03 -4.10
N HIS A 297 6.26 -5.87 -5.12
CA HIS A 297 4.94 -6.23 -5.65
C HIS A 297 4.89 -7.67 -6.19
N SER A 298 3.69 -8.24 -6.23
CA SER A 298 3.41 -9.52 -6.91
C SER A 298 3.48 -9.35 -8.43
N ASP A 299 3.43 -10.45 -9.17
CA ASP A 299 3.48 -10.42 -10.63
C ASP A 299 2.17 -9.94 -11.29
N GLY A 300 1.10 -9.74 -10.49
CA GLY A 300 -0.11 -9.02 -10.89
C GLY A 300 0.14 -7.57 -11.31
N LEU A 301 1.27 -6.99 -10.88
CA LEU A 301 1.76 -5.69 -11.35
C LEU A 301 2.90 -5.86 -12.35
N SER A 302 2.87 -5.07 -13.43
CA SER A 302 4.00 -5.00 -14.35
C SER A 302 5.20 -4.29 -13.71
N ASP A 303 6.39 -4.84 -13.92
CA ASP A 303 7.69 -4.27 -13.52
C ASP A 303 8.28 -3.29 -14.56
N ARG A 304 7.53 -2.93 -15.61
CA ARG A 304 8.05 -2.18 -16.77
C ARG A 304 8.06 -0.66 -16.60
N TRP A 305 7.40 -0.16 -15.57
CA TRP A 305 7.32 1.27 -15.29
C TRP A 305 8.66 1.83 -14.81
N LYS A 306 8.86 3.13 -15.01
CA LYS A 306 10.06 3.87 -14.62
C LYS A 306 9.70 4.94 -13.59
N PRO A 307 10.60 5.30 -12.66
CA PRO A 307 10.38 6.41 -11.74
C PRO A 307 9.93 7.71 -12.42
N ALA A 308 10.51 8.02 -13.58
CA ALA A 308 10.14 9.19 -14.38
C ALA A 308 8.68 9.19 -14.88
N ASP A 309 8.01 8.04 -14.90
CA ASP A 309 6.58 7.93 -15.22
C ASP A 309 5.70 8.48 -14.09
N PHE A 310 6.27 8.74 -12.91
CA PHE A 310 5.59 9.18 -11.69
C PHE A 310 6.32 10.34 -10.99
N PRO A 311 6.40 11.53 -11.62
CA PRO A 311 7.12 12.67 -11.03
C PRO A 311 6.62 13.02 -9.62
N GLY A 312 7.55 13.18 -8.68
CA GLY A 312 7.25 13.60 -7.30
C GLY A 312 6.47 12.59 -6.46
N LEU A 313 6.25 11.37 -6.96
CA LEU A 313 5.49 10.34 -6.26
C LEU A 313 6.22 9.86 -5.00
N PHE A 314 7.54 9.64 -5.06
CA PHE A 314 8.30 9.06 -3.95
C PHE A 314 8.54 10.01 -2.78
N ALA A 315 8.08 11.26 -2.89
CA ALA A 315 8.00 12.21 -1.77
C ALA A 315 6.63 12.18 -1.06
N GLN A 316 5.66 11.43 -1.58
CA GLN A 316 4.30 11.36 -1.05
C GLN A 316 4.14 10.27 0.03
N ASP A 317 2.96 10.25 0.64
CA ASP A 317 2.56 9.19 1.55
C ASP A 317 2.67 7.79 0.89
N PRO A 318 3.23 6.79 1.58
CA PRO A 318 3.37 5.42 1.07
C PRO A 318 2.10 4.79 0.51
N SER A 319 0.93 5.06 1.07
CA SER A 319 -0.34 4.52 0.55
C SER A 319 -0.72 5.18 -0.77
N LEU A 320 -0.39 6.46 -0.96
CA LEU A 320 -0.55 7.14 -2.24
C LEU A 320 0.41 6.58 -3.29
N VAL A 321 1.67 6.32 -2.91
CA VAL A 321 2.68 5.67 -3.77
C VAL A 321 2.20 4.29 -4.21
N ALA A 322 1.79 3.45 -3.26
CA ALA A 322 1.28 2.10 -3.51
C ALA A 322 0.06 2.13 -4.45
N ALA A 323 -0.93 2.99 -4.15
CA ALA A 323 -2.15 3.10 -4.94
C ALA A 323 -1.90 3.61 -6.36
N GLN A 324 -1.02 4.61 -6.54
CA GLN A 324 -0.68 5.13 -7.87
C GLN A 324 0.04 4.10 -8.74
N ILE A 325 1.01 3.36 -8.18
CA ILE A 325 1.71 2.31 -8.92
C ILE A 325 0.74 1.17 -9.25
N LEU A 326 -0.09 0.73 -8.29
CA LEU A 326 -1.11 -0.30 -8.53
C LEU A 326 -2.10 0.13 -9.62
N ASN A 327 -2.58 1.38 -9.59
CA ASN A 327 -3.50 1.91 -10.60
C ASN A 327 -2.93 1.80 -12.02
N GLN A 328 -1.63 2.08 -12.18
CA GLN A 328 -0.98 2.16 -13.49
C GLN A 328 -0.35 0.84 -13.96
N ALA A 329 0.06 -0.03 -13.03
CA ALA A 329 0.83 -1.23 -13.33
C ALA A 329 0.03 -2.53 -13.18
N ALA A 330 -1.08 -2.54 -12.44
CA ALA A 330 -1.92 -3.73 -12.26
C ALA A 330 -2.88 -3.92 -13.45
N VAL A 331 -2.31 -4.15 -14.63
CA VAL A 331 -3.01 -4.34 -15.92
C VAL A 331 -3.33 -5.81 -16.21
N ARG A 332 -2.81 -6.73 -15.39
CA ARG A 332 -3.01 -8.17 -15.56
C ARG A 332 -4.31 -8.60 -14.88
N ARG A 333 -4.90 -9.68 -15.39
CA ARG A 333 -6.05 -10.33 -14.77
C ARG A 333 -5.55 -11.30 -13.70
N ASP A 334 -5.10 -10.74 -12.60
CA ASP A 334 -4.56 -11.48 -11.46
C ASP A 334 -4.85 -10.76 -10.14
N ASP A 335 -4.58 -11.44 -9.02
CA ASP A 335 -4.42 -10.77 -7.73
C ASP A 335 -3.27 -9.76 -7.84
N ALA A 336 -3.43 -8.60 -7.21
CA ALA A 336 -2.47 -7.51 -7.30
C ALA A 336 -2.13 -6.97 -5.91
N GLY A 337 -0.86 -7.06 -5.53
CA GLY A 337 -0.38 -6.65 -4.23
C GLY A 337 0.92 -5.85 -4.33
N ILE A 338 1.01 -4.81 -3.51
CA ILE A 338 2.16 -3.91 -3.45
C ILE A 338 2.39 -3.47 -2.01
N VAL A 339 3.66 -3.38 -1.62
CA VAL A 339 4.10 -2.73 -0.38
C VAL A 339 5.29 -1.82 -0.69
N VAL A 340 5.30 -0.66 -0.05
CA VAL A 340 6.32 0.36 -0.24
C VAL A 340 6.84 0.87 1.11
N ALA A 341 8.13 1.20 1.13
CA ALA A 341 8.77 1.93 2.21
C ALA A 341 9.44 3.18 1.64
N VAL A 342 8.98 4.36 2.03
CA VAL A 342 9.47 5.65 1.57
C VAL A 342 10.38 6.25 2.63
N ARG A 343 11.62 6.58 2.26
CA ARG A 343 12.57 7.27 3.12
C ARG A 343 12.48 8.77 2.89
N GLY A 344 12.17 9.53 3.93
CA GLY A 344 12.14 10.99 3.85
C GLY A 344 13.48 11.57 3.38
N GLN A 345 13.46 12.75 2.77
CA GLN A 345 14.68 13.50 2.52
C GLN A 345 15.25 13.95 3.88
N ARG A 346 16.57 13.83 4.08
CA ARG A 346 17.19 14.47 5.26
C ARG A 346 16.97 15.99 5.11
N PRO A 347 16.56 16.69 6.18
CA PRO A 347 16.46 18.15 6.16
C PRO A 347 17.81 18.81 5.83
#